data_AF-A0A660NS68-F1
#
_entry.id   AF-A0A660NS68-F1
#
_cell.length_a   1.000
_cell.length_b   1.000
_cell.length_c   1.000
_cell.angle_alpha   90.00
_cell.angle_beta   90.00
_cell.angle_gamma   90.00
#
_symmetry.space_group_name_H-M   'P 1'
#
loop_
_entity.id
_entity.type
_entity.pdbx_description
1 polymer ?
#
loop_
_entity_poly.entity_id
_entity_poly.type
_entity_poly.pdbx_seq_one_letter_code
_entity_poly.pdbx_strand_id
1 'polypeptide(L)'
;LLGVSVADVQADRPACARALAARFEAVAVLKGAGTVVAAPDGRLAINTSGHPVLATAGTGDVLAGTIAALLAGLLRAGCPPDEAAWQAACAGVWLHGRAGECLARRQGPRGVPAGALPGQYPGIMGSLSIPSYGKVRS
;
A
#
# COMPACT_ATOMS: atom_id res chain seq x y z
N LEU A 1 8.54 -0.13 -18.51
CA LEU A 1 7.14 0.33 -18.70
C LEU A 1 7.05 1.69 -19.37
N LEU A 2 7.76 2.71 -18.90
CA LEU A 2 7.79 4.04 -19.56
C LEU A 2 8.86 4.20 -20.65
N GLY A 3 9.85 3.29 -20.71
CA GLY A 3 10.97 3.42 -21.65
C GLY A 3 12.03 4.44 -21.23
N VAL A 4 11.92 5.01 -20.03
CA VAL A 4 12.90 5.92 -19.42
C VAL A 4 13.86 5.18 -18.49
N SER A 5 15.00 5.80 -18.17
CA SER A 5 15.99 5.19 -17.27
C SER A 5 15.50 5.15 -15.82
N VAL A 6 16.13 4.32 -14.98
CA VAL A 6 15.85 4.32 -13.54
C VAL A 6 16.14 5.68 -12.92
N ALA A 7 17.18 6.38 -13.38
CA ALA A 7 17.52 7.71 -12.90
C ALA A 7 16.39 8.72 -13.18
N ASP A 8 15.80 8.66 -14.38
CA ASP A 8 14.67 9.52 -14.75
C ASP A 8 13.43 9.23 -13.90
N VAL A 9 13.18 7.96 -13.59
CA VAL A 9 12.09 7.58 -12.66
C VAL A 9 12.31 8.14 -11.27
N GLN A 10 13.55 8.12 -10.76
CA GLN A 10 13.85 8.66 -9.44
C GLN A 10 13.83 10.20 -9.41
N ALA A 11 14.15 10.85 -10.53
CA ALA A 11 14.11 12.31 -10.66
C ALA A 11 12.69 12.87 -10.52
N ASP A 12 11.68 12.18 -11.08
CA ASP A 12 10.27 12.56 -10.93
C ASP A 12 9.34 11.33 -10.85
N ARG A 13 9.32 10.74 -9.64
CA ARG A 13 8.46 9.59 -9.34
C ARG A 13 6.97 9.90 -9.51
N PRO A 14 6.43 11.06 -9.03
CA PRO A 14 5.04 11.44 -9.27
C PRO A 14 4.66 11.53 -10.75
N ALA A 15 5.46 12.18 -11.59
CA ALA A 15 5.17 12.29 -13.02
C ALA A 15 5.19 10.93 -13.70
N CYS A 16 6.17 10.08 -13.35
CA CYS A 16 6.23 8.71 -13.87
C CYS A 16 4.99 7.88 -13.46
N ALA A 17 4.54 7.98 -12.21
CA ALA A 17 3.35 7.28 -11.75
C ALA A 17 2.09 7.75 -12.50
N ARG A 18 1.92 9.06 -12.70
CA ARG A 18 0.83 9.63 -13.51
C ARG A 18 0.88 9.16 -14.96
N ALA A 19 2.07 9.18 -15.57
CA ALA A 19 2.26 8.73 -16.95
C ALA A 19 1.92 7.24 -17.11
N LEU A 20 2.27 6.40 -16.12
CA LEU A 20 1.87 4.99 -16.10
C LEU A 20 0.35 4.85 -15.97
N ALA A 21 -0.27 5.57 -15.05
CA ALA A 21 -1.71 5.48 -14.82
C ALA A 21 -2.52 5.90 -16.05
N ALA A 22 -2.10 6.98 -16.71
CA ALA A 22 -2.70 7.44 -17.96
C ALA A 22 -2.46 6.45 -19.12
N ARG A 23 -1.23 5.94 -19.26
CA ARG A 23 -0.88 5.01 -20.36
C ARG A 23 -1.64 3.69 -20.31
N PHE A 24 -1.91 3.19 -19.11
CA PHE A 24 -2.56 1.90 -18.91
C PHE A 24 -4.03 2.00 -18.49
N GLU A 25 -4.56 3.22 -18.40
CA GLU A 25 -5.92 3.51 -17.91
C GLU A 25 -6.24 2.77 -16.60
N ALA A 26 -5.27 2.71 -15.69
CA ALA A 26 -5.32 1.89 -14.49
C ALA A 26 -4.63 2.57 -13.30
N VAL A 27 -4.99 2.15 -12.09
CA VAL A 27 -4.30 2.62 -10.88
C VAL A 27 -2.87 2.05 -10.85
N ALA A 28 -1.87 2.92 -10.91
CA ALA A 28 -0.46 2.57 -10.90
C ALA A 28 0.15 2.72 -9.50
N VAL A 29 0.84 1.68 -9.03
CA VAL A 29 1.57 1.68 -7.74
C VAL A 29 3.08 1.62 -8.01
N LEU A 30 3.76 2.76 -7.88
CA LEU A 30 5.19 2.87 -8.03
C LEU A 30 5.90 2.66 -6.68
N LYS A 31 6.30 1.42 -6.43
CA LYS A 31 6.99 0.99 -5.20
C LYS A 31 8.35 1.68 -5.02
N GLY A 32 8.77 1.83 -3.77
CA GLY A 32 10.03 2.46 -3.34
C GLY A 32 9.87 3.18 -2.00
N ALA A 33 10.93 3.87 -1.54
CA ALA A 33 10.80 4.83 -0.45
C ALA A 33 9.85 5.95 -0.89
N GLY A 34 8.76 6.18 -0.13
CA GLY A 34 7.66 7.01 -0.60
C GLY A 34 6.94 6.35 -1.78
N THR A 35 6.19 5.27 -1.52
CA THR A 35 5.45 4.59 -2.60
C THR A 35 4.39 5.54 -3.15
N VAL A 36 4.37 5.70 -4.47
CA VAL A 36 3.44 6.63 -5.15
C VAL A 36 2.30 5.82 -5.77
N VAL A 37 1.06 6.25 -5.55
CA VAL A 37 -0.14 5.69 -6.17
C VAL A 37 -0.75 6.75 -7.06
N ALA A 38 -1.02 6.44 -8.33
CA ALA A 38 -1.65 7.35 -9.29
C ALA A 38 -2.85 6.67 -9.94
N ALA A 39 -3.94 7.40 -10.15
CA ALA A 39 -5.13 6.95 -10.85
C ALA A 39 -5.25 7.60 -12.23
N PRO A 40 -5.97 6.98 -13.18
CA PRO A 40 -6.16 7.53 -14.53
C PRO A 40 -6.93 8.86 -14.54
N ASP A 41 -7.75 9.12 -13.53
CA ASP A 41 -8.46 10.39 -13.33
C ASP A 41 -7.58 11.54 -12.79
N GLY A 42 -6.27 11.29 -12.61
CA GLY A 42 -5.31 12.28 -12.14
C GLY A 42 -5.17 12.36 -10.63
N ARG A 43 -5.84 11.52 -9.83
CA ARG A 43 -5.53 11.40 -8.40
C ARG A 43 -4.11 10.89 -8.18
N LEU A 44 -3.49 11.36 -7.10
CA LEU A 44 -2.14 10.99 -6.70
C LEU A 44 -2.05 10.92 -5.17
N ALA A 45 -1.49 9.85 -4.65
CA ALA A 45 -1.21 9.67 -3.24
C ALA A 45 0.24 9.22 -3.05
N ILE A 46 0.87 9.66 -1.96
CA ILE A 46 2.22 9.25 -1.58
C ILE A 46 2.12 8.60 -0.21
N ASN A 47 2.45 7.31 -0.14
CA ASN A 47 2.54 6.60 1.12
C ASN A 47 3.94 6.81 1.72
N THR A 48 3.98 7.49 2.86
CA THR A 48 5.19 7.74 3.65
C THR A 48 5.47 6.65 4.67
N SER A 49 4.55 5.69 4.86
CA SER A 49 4.79 4.53 5.72
C SER A 49 5.70 3.49 5.06
N GLY A 50 6.37 2.69 5.89
CA GLY A 50 7.27 1.64 5.44
C GLY A 50 8.62 1.69 6.15
N HIS A 51 9.41 0.66 5.91
CA HIS A 51 10.73 0.53 6.50
C HIS A 51 11.64 -0.26 5.54
N PRO A 52 12.97 -0.03 5.51
CA PRO A 52 13.90 -0.74 4.61
C PRO A 52 13.81 -2.26 4.63
N VAL A 53 13.30 -2.85 5.71
CA VAL A 53 13.03 -4.31 5.81
C VAL A 53 12.07 -4.82 4.74
N LEU A 54 11.24 -3.95 4.14
CA LEU A 54 10.34 -4.28 3.04
C LEU A 54 11.08 -4.45 1.69
N ALA A 55 12.34 -4.04 1.58
CA ALA A 55 13.20 -4.29 0.42
C ALA A 55 13.73 -5.75 0.40
N THR A 56 12.90 -6.70 0.79
CA THR A 56 13.18 -8.14 0.79
C THR A 56 12.39 -8.80 -0.34
N ALA A 57 12.93 -9.86 -0.95
CA ALA A 57 12.23 -10.61 -1.99
C ALA A 57 10.84 -11.10 -1.50
N GLY A 58 9.84 -11.07 -2.39
CA GLY A 58 8.48 -11.56 -2.13
C GLY A 58 7.54 -10.60 -1.38
N THR A 59 8.04 -9.51 -0.78
CA THR A 59 7.15 -8.49 -0.15
C THR A 59 6.26 -7.81 -1.18
N GLY A 60 6.77 -7.65 -2.40
CA GLY A 60 6.04 -7.13 -3.55
C GLY A 60 4.82 -7.96 -3.95
N ASP A 61 4.90 -9.29 -3.81
CA ASP A 61 3.81 -10.22 -4.11
C ASP A 61 2.76 -10.19 -3.00
N VAL A 62 3.22 -10.11 -1.74
CA VAL A 62 2.34 -9.91 -0.60
C VAL A 62 1.54 -8.62 -0.73
N LEU A 63 2.17 -7.51 -1.15
CA LEU A 63 1.46 -6.27 -1.43
C LEU A 63 0.40 -6.45 -2.52
N ALA A 64 0.75 -7.08 -3.65
CA ALA A 64 -0.17 -7.31 -4.75
C ALA A 64 -1.39 -8.15 -4.31
N GLY A 65 -1.16 -9.23 -3.57
CA GLY A 65 -2.23 -10.05 -3.00
C GLY A 65 -3.09 -9.29 -1.99
N THR A 66 -2.49 -8.42 -1.19
CA THR A 66 -3.21 -7.55 -0.23
C THR A 66 -4.15 -6.60 -0.97
N ILE A 67 -3.66 -5.93 -2.01
CA ILE A 67 -4.48 -5.02 -2.85
C ILE A 67 -5.61 -5.80 -3.52
N ALA A 68 -5.33 -6.97 -4.09
CA ALA A 68 -6.35 -7.80 -4.74
C ALA A 68 -7.46 -8.24 -3.76
N ALA A 69 -7.10 -8.64 -2.54
CA ALA A 69 -8.06 -9.02 -1.52
C ALA A 69 -8.95 -7.85 -1.08
N LEU A 70 -8.36 -6.67 -0.89
CA LEU A 70 -9.11 -5.44 -0.55
C LEU A 70 -10.04 -5.03 -1.69
N LEU A 71 -9.56 -5.08 -2.94
CA LEU A 71 -10.35 -4.79 -4.13
C LEU A 71 -11.57 -5.71 -4.22
N ALA A 72 -11.36 -7.02 -4.09
CA ALA A 72 -12.46 -8.00 -4.11
C ALA A 72 -13.50 -7.73 -3.01
N GLY A 73 -13.05 -7.33 -1.81
CA GLY A 73 -13.92 -6.94 -0.71
C GLY A 73 -14.77 -5.70 -1.02
N LEU A 74 -14.16 -4.66 -1.57
CA LEU A 74 -14.83 -3.40 -1.93
C LEU A 74 -15.83 -3.60 -3.09
N LEU A 75 -15.44 -4.37 -4.11
CA LEU A 75 -16.35 -4.71 -5.22
C LEU A 75 -17.55 -5.50 -4.72
N ARG A 76 -17.35 -6.47 -3.84
CA ARG A 76 -18.46 -7.23 -3.22
C ARG A 76 -19.38 -6.35 -2.38
N ALA A 77 -18.84 -5.28 -1.78
CA ALA A 77 -19.62 -4.29 -1.04
C ALA A 77 -20.36 -3.28 -1.94
N GLY A 78 -20.28 -3.41 -3.27
CA GLY A 78 -20.94 -2.52 -4.22
C GLY A 78 -20.19 -1.22 -4.49
N CYS A 79 -18.91 -1.12 -4.11
CA CYS A 79 -18.09 0.03 -4.45
C CYS A 79 -17.86 0.08 -5.97
N PRO A 80 -18.00 1.25 -6.62
CA PRO A 80 -17.69 1.40 -8.05
C PRO A 80 -16.27 0.92 -8.38
N PRO A 81 -16.02 0.23 -9.51
CA PRO A 81 -14.73 -0.39 -9.80
C PRO A 81 -13.52 0.55 -9.71
N ASP A 82 -13.62 1.75 -10.25
CA ASP A 82 -12.52 2.73 -10.25
C ASP A 82 -12.20 3.22 -8.83
N GLU A 83 -13.24 3.43 -8.02
CA GLU A 83 -13.11 3.83 -6.62
C GLU A 83 -12.57 2.67 -5.78
N ALA A 84 -13.04 1.45 -6.02
CA ALA A 84 -12.57 0.26 -5.35
C ALA A 84 -11.08 0.01 -5.64
N ALA A 85 -10.64 0.19 -6.88
CA ALA A 85 -9.23 0.05 -7.27
C ALA A 85 -8.35 1.11 -6.59
N TRP A 86 -8.79 2.37 -6.60
CA TRP A 86 -8.08 3.47 -5.93
C TRP A 86 -7.95 3.23 -4.42
N GLN A 87 -9.05 2.93 -3.74
CA GLN A 87 -9.08 2.70 -2.30
C GLN A 87 -8.26 1.46 -1.92
N ALA A 88 -8.39 0.36 -2.66
CA ALA A 88 -7.62 -0.86 -2.41
C ALA A 88 -6.12 -0.64 -2.57
N ALA A 89 -5.68 0.11 -3.60
CA ALA A 89 -4.27 0.43 -3.80
C ALA A 89 -3.72 1.29 -2.66
N CYS A 90 -4.42 2.36 -2.28
CA CYS A 90 -4.00 3.25 -1.20
C CYS A 90 -3.95 2.53 0.15
N ALA A 91 -5.02 1.80 0.50
CA ALA A 91 -5.11 1.06 1.75
C ALA A 91 -4.08 -0.09 1.80
N GLY A 92 -3.91 -0.84 0.71
CA GLY A 92 -2.96 -1.94 0.63
C GLY A 92 -1.52 -1.49 0.80
N VAL A 93 -1.12 -0.41 0.12
CA VAL A 93 0.23 0.18 0.25
C VAL A 93 0.48 0.67 1.67
N TRP A 94 -0.48 1.38 2.27
CA TRP A 94 -0.35 1.86 3.64
C TRP A 94 -0.27 0.71 4.65
N LEU A 95 -1.16 -0.28 4.55
CA LEU A 95 -1.20 -1.43 5.45
C LEU A 95 0.10 -2.24 5.39
N HIS A 96 0.61 -2.45 4.18
CA HIS A 96 1.88 -3.11 3.93
C HIS A 96 3.07 -2.34 4.53
N GLY A 97 3.11 -1.01 4.35
CA GLY A 97 4.11 -0.14 4.95
C GLY A 97 4.12 -0.23 6.49
N ARG A 98 2.94 -0.11 7.10
CA ARG A 98 2.77 -0.22 8.56
C ARG A 98 3.13 -1.59 9.11
N ALA A 99 2.85 -2.67 8.38
CA ALA A 99 3.28 -4.01 8.75
C ALA A 99 4.81 -4.13 8.77
N GLY A 100 5.49 -3.56 7.77
CA GLY A 100 6.95 -3.47 7.74
C GLY A 100 7.54 -2.72 8.94
N GLU A 101 6.98 -1.57 9.29
CA GLU A 101 7.40 -0.80 10.48
C GLU A 101 7.17 -1.57 11.79
N CYS A 102 6.04 -2.27 11.93
CA CYS A 102 5.74 -3.09 13.09
C CYS A 102 6.74 -4.24 13.25
N LEU A 103 7.08 -4.93 12.17
CA LEU A 103 8.05 -6.03 12.21
C LEU A 103 9.47 -5.51 12.48
N ALA A 104 9.86 -4.38 11.88
CA ALA A 104 11.16 -3.75 12.12
C ALA A 104 11.37 -3.41 13.61
N ARG A 105 10.34 -2.86 14.28
CA ARG A 105 10.38 -2.57 15.72
C ARG A 105 10.56 -3.83 16.57
N ARG A 106 10.04 -4.98 16.14
CA ARG A 106 10.06 -6.24 16.91
C ARG A 106 11.30 -7.09 16.65
N GLN A 107 11.80 -7.12 15.42
CA GLN A 107 12.83 -8.07 14.96
C GLN A 107 14.18 -7.41 14.67
N GLY A 108 14.26 -6.07 14.73
CA GLY A 108 15.45 -5.31 14.39
C GLY A 108 15.63 -5.12 12.87
N PRO A 109 16.81 -4.64 12.42
CA PRO A 109 17.02 -4.21 11.04
C PRO A 109 17.26 -5.36 10.04
N ARG A 110 17.18 -6.61 10.47
CA ARG A 110 17.33 -7.78 9.58
C ARG A 110 16.06 -7.90 8.73
N GLY A 111 16.24 -8.23 7.45
CA GLY A 111 15.12 -8.37 6.51
C GLY A 111 13.99 -9.25 7.09
N VAL A 112 12.76 -8.84 6.87
CA VAL A 112 11.58 -9.56 7.40
C VAL A 112 11.14 -10.61 6.38
N PRO A 113 10.81 -11.84 6.78
CA PRO A 113 10.22 -12.82 5.88
C PRO A 113 8.92 -12.25 5.29
N ALA A 114 8.75 -12.28 3.97
CA ALA A 114 7.56 -11.71 3.33
C ALA A 114 6.26 -12.29 3.90
N GLY A 115 6.25 -13.60 4.21
CA GLY A 115 5.11 -14.29 4.83
C GLY A 115 4.74 -13.82 6.25
N ALA A 116 5.59 -13.04 6.92
CA ALA A 116 5.30 -12.50 8.25
C ALA A 116 4.42 -11.24 8.20
N LEU A 117 4.32 -10.57 7.05
CA LEU A 117 3.58 -9.32 6.90
C LEU A 117 2.06 -9.49 7.09
N PRO A 118 1.37 -10.48 6.47
CA PRO A 118 -0.07 -10.64 6.62
C PRO A 118 -0.52 -10.83 8.08
N GLY A 119 0.31 -11.46 8.91
CA GLY A 119 0.03 -11.66 10.34
C GLY A 119 -0.05 -10.34 11.14
N GLN A 120 0.48 -9.23 10.62
CA GLN A 120 0.37 -7.92 11.28
C GLN A 120 -0.93 -7.18 10.93
N TYR A 121 -1.59 -7.56 9.83
CA TYR A 121 -2.69 -6.78 9.28
C TYR A 121 -3.90 -6.66 10.21
N PRO A 122 -4.37 -7.73 10.90
CA PRO A 122 -5.51 -7.63 11.80
C PRO A 122 -5.27 -6.64 12.95
N GLY A 123 -4.07 -6.64 13.53
CA GLY A 123 -3.72 -5.72 14.61
C GLY A 123 -3.66 -4.26 14.17
N ILE A 124 -3.16 -4.00 12.95
CA ILE A 124 -3.13 -2.65 12.38
C ILE A 124 -4.54 -2.17 12.06
N MET A 125 -5.35 -2.99 11.39
CA MET A 125 -6.74 -2.64 11.08
C MET A 125 -7.58 -2.45 12.35
N GLY A 126 -7.41 -3.31 13.37
CA GLY A 126 -8.10 -3.17 14.66
C GLY A 126 -7.74 -1.89 15.42
N SER A 127 -6.55 -1.31 15.18
CA SER A 127 -6.16 -0.04 15.79
C SER A 127 -6.76 1.20 15.12
N LEU A 128 -7.26 1.07 13.88
CA LEU A 128 -7.94 2.16 13.15
C LEU A 128 -9.41 2.33 13.60
N SER A 129 -10.02 1.25 14.07
CA SER A 129 -11.29 1.28 14.79
C SER A 129 -11.04 1.75 16.24
N ILE A 130 -11.09 3.06 16.49
CA ILE A 130 -10.82 3.65 17.83
C ILE A 130 -11.99 3.38 18.82
N PRO A 131 -11.76 3.57 20.14
CA PRO A 131 -11.96 2.62 21.22
C PRO A 131 -13.42 2.47 21.69
N SER A 132 -13.73 1.33 22.30
CA SER A 132 -14.98 1.16 23.07
C SER A 132 -15.07 2.27 24.12
N TYR A 133 -16.01 3.21 23.93
CA TYR A 133 -16.35 4.22 24.93
C TYR A 133 -16.66 3.49 26.23
N GLY A 134 -15.92 3.85 27.29
CA GLY A 134 -16.04 3.21 28.59
C GLY A 134 -17.50 3.16 29.05
N LYS A 135 -17.93 1.98 29.51
CA LYS A 135 -19.06 1.87 30.43
C LYS A 135 -18.76 2.78 31.62
N VAL A 136 -19.37 3.95 31.66
CA VAL A 136 -19.54 4.71 32.89
C VAL A 136 -20.38 3.80 33.79
N ARG A 137 -19.73 3.25 34.83
CA ARG A 137 -20.42 2.55 35.90
C ARG A 137 -21.28 3.59 36.62
N SER A 138 -22.60 3.49 36.46
CA SER A 138 -23.57 3.98 37.44
C SER A 138 -23.60 3.05 38.65
#